data_AF-A0A4U7CDY7-F1
#
_entry.id   AF-A0A4U7CDY7-F1
#
_cell.length_a   1.000
_cell.length_b   1.000
_cell.length_c   1.000
_cell.angle_alpha   90.00
_cell.angle_beta   90.00
_cell.angle_gamma   90.00
#
_symmetry.space_group_name_H-M   'P 1'
#
loop_
_entity.id
_entity.type
_entity.pdbx_description
1 polymer ?
#
loop_
_entity_poly.entity_id
_entity_poly.type
_entity_poly.pdbx_seq_one_letter_code
_entity_poly.pdbx_strand_id
1 'polypeptide(L)'
;MTNHGNLGFVADPFLHVEGRTVHLFFEVFSPHRDPTAAIGHAVSDDEGKSWTHTGLALEADHHLSFPYVFTAADEIYMVPDIANSDDYRAPARLYRTTSFPLKWEPVADIITGPDKYQDTIVFQWGSRWWAITGTGSNDELSVYYSKTLTAPDWTPHPENPVVTDRPSAGRPAGRPLMREDSIVAFFQDCTAEYGDKLRAYEITSLDTLTYEDRPMYDGALLEGSSGLGWNSGRMHHLDIQSVNGKIHCAYDGDVGVGRNQISGSMWAIGVGTTDSTGNGQ
;
A
#
# COMPACT_ATOMS: atom_id res chain seq x y z
N MET A 1 19.69 -1.61 10.08
CA MET A 1 20.52 -2.24 9.04
C MET A 1 19.68 -3.32 8.39
N THR A 2 19.30 -3.13 7.12
CA THR A 2 18.73 -4.21 6.32
C THR A 2 19.89 -5.05 5.77
N ASN A 3 19.64 -6.32 5.49
CA ASN A 3 20.59 -7.19 4.78
C ASN A 3 20.56 -6.95 3.26
N HIS A 4 19.90 -5.89 2.80
CA HIS A 4 19.70 -5.53 1.38
C HIS A 4 20.74 -4.52 0.86
N GLY A 5 21.73 -4.15 1.66
CA GLY A 5 22.78 -3.19 1.30
C GLY A 5 22.66 -1.85 2.01
N ASN A 6 23.33 -0.82 1.46
CA ASN A 6 23.24 0.53 1.99
C ASN A 6 21.85 1.09 1.74
N LEU A 7 21.10 1.28 2.83
CA LEU A 7 19.74 1.78 2.81
C LEU A 7 19.68 3.21 2.25
N GLY A 8 18.82 3.42 1.28
CA GLY A 8 18.37 4.76 0.85
C GLY A 8 17.21 5.23 1.72
N PHE A 9 16.08 4.52 1.67
CA PHE A 9 14.88 4.83 2.44
C PHE A 9 14.01 3.60 2.71
N VAL A 10 12.96 3.78 3.52
CA VAL A 10 11.85 2.83 3.69
C VAL A 10 10.51 3.53 3.46
N ALA A 11 9.57 2.85 2.80
CA ALA A 11 8.26 3.40 2.42
C ALA A 11 7.18 2.31 2.40
N ASP A 12 5.93 2.70 2.12
CA ASP A 12 4.78 1.81 1.95
C ASP A 12 4.55 0.80 3.09
N PRO A 13 4.35 1.27 4.33
CA PRO A 13 4.17 0.38 5.46
C PRO A 13 2.79 -0.32 5.47
N PHE A 14 2.80 -1.65 5.53
CA PHE A 14 1.62 -2.47 5.81
C PHE A 14 1.78 -3.28 7.10
N LEU A 15 0.73 -3.26 7.92
CA LEU A 15 0.65 -3.98 9.18
C LEU A 15 -0.05 -5.35 9.00
N HIS A 16 0.32 -6.30 9.85
CA HIS A 16 -0.46 -7.51 10.12
C HIS A 16 -0.41 -7.79 11.62
N VAL A 17 -1.57 -7.82 12.28
CA VAL A 17 -1.66 -7.82 13.76
C VAL A 17 -2.18 -9.18 14.25
N GLU A 18 -1.37 -9.85 15.08
CA GLU A 18 -1.70 -11.14 15.70
C GLU A 18 -1.63 -11.03 17.22
N GLY A 19 -2.77 -10.75 17.84
CA GLY A 19 -2.86 -10.59 19.30
C GLY A 19 -2.06 -9.38 19.78
N ARG A 20 -0.90 -9.62 20.39
CA ARG A 20 0.03 -8.57 20.85
C ARG A 20 1.17 -8.31 19.88
N THR A 21 1.37 -9.22 18.92
CA THR A 21 2.45 -9.15 17.95
C THR A 21 1.97 -8.34 16.75
N VAL A 22 2.75 -7.34 16.37
CA VAL A 22 2.51 -6.48 15.21
C VAL A 22 3.64 -6.70 14.22
N HIS A 23 3.28 -7.20 13.04
CA HIS A 23 4.18 -7.33 11.91
C HIS A 23 4.08 -6.08 11.03
N LEU A 24 5.22 -5.61 10.53
CA LEU A 24 5.32 -4.47 9.62
C LEU A 24 6.11 -4.91 8.39
N PHE A 25 5.46 -4.85 7.23
CA PHE A 25 6.04 -5.05 5.91
C PHE A 25 6.21 -3.70 5.23
N PHE A 26 7.32 -3.49 4.52
CA PHE A 26 7.64 -2.19 3.91
C PHE A 26 8.62 -2.33 2.75
N GLU A 27 8.63 -1.36 1.85
CA GLU A 27 9.66 -1.22 0.84
C GLU A 27 11.00 -0.90 1.51
N VAL A 28 12.06 -1.60 1.11
CA VAL A 28 13.44 -1.28 1.43
C VAL A 28 14.15 -0.88 0.14
N PHE A 29 14.34 0.42 -0.07
CA PHE A 29 15.07 0.94 -1.22
C PHE A 29 16.57 1.07 -0.92
N SER A 30 17.40 0.51 -1.80
CA SER A 30 18.87 0.58 -1.76
C SER A 30 19.43 1.01 -3.12
N PRO A 31 19.80 2.29 -3.30
CA PRO A 31 20.10 2.88 -4.62
C PRO A 31 21.33 2.33 -5.33
N HIS A 32 22.14 1.52 -4.65
CA HIS A 32 23.38 0.94 -5.19
C HIS A 32 23.29 -0.57 -5.38
N ARG A 33 22.07 -1.12 -5.39
CA ARG A 33 21.78 -2.54 -5.60
C ARG A 33 20.97 -2.73 -6.88
N ASP A 34 21.07 -3.92 -7.46
CA ASP A 34 20.22 -4.40 -8.53
C ASP A 34 19.56 -5.74 -8.10
N PRO A 35 18.23 -5.83 -8.00
CA PRO A 35 17.27 -4.72 -8.11
C PRO A 35 17.41 -3.72 -6.95
N THR A 36 16.83 -2.54 -7.10
CA THR A 36 16.99 -1.42 -6.15
C THR A 36 16.09 -1.50 -4.93
N ALA A 37 15.09 -2.39 -4.90
CA ALA A 37 14.23 -2.56 -3.73
C ALA A 37 13.78 -4.01 -3.50
N ALA A 38 13.43 -4.29 -2.25
CA ALA A 38 12.80 -5.53 -1.81
C ALA A 38 11.82 -5.24 -0.66
N ILE A 39 11.05 -6.25 -0.26
CA ILE A 39 10.13 -6.13 0.88
C ILE A 39 10.86 -6.50 2.17
N GLY A 40 11.03 -5.53 3.06
CA GLY A 40 11.53 -5.71 4.42
C GLY A 40 10.44 -6.14 5.41
N HIS A 41 10.87 -6.68 6.54
CA HIS A 41 9.98 -7.02 7.64
C HIS A 41 10.58 -6.68 9.00
N ALA A 42 9.76 -6.03 9.84
CA ALA A 42 10.01 -5.79 11.24
C ALA A 42 8.83 -6.29 12.09
N VAL A 43 9.11 -6.64 13.35
CA VAL A 43 8.11 -7.15 14.28
C VAL A 43 8.20 -6.43 15.61
N SER A 44 7.04 -6.27 16.25
CA SER A 44 6.89 -5.79 17.62
C SER A 44 6.09 -6.82 18.42
N ASP A 45 6.64 -7.33 19.52
CA ASP A 45 5.94 -8.26 20.42
C ASP A 45 5.23 -7.56 21.60
N ASP A 46 5.26 -6.22 21.61
CA ASP A 46 4.78 -5.37 22.69
C ASP A 46 3.79 -4.29 22.23
N GLU A 47 2.98 -4.61 21.21
CA GLU A 47 1.93 -3.75 20.65
C GLU A 47 2.48 -2.44 20.05
N GLY A 48 3.57 -2.53 19.30
CA GLY A 48 4.17 -1.42 18.54
C GLY A 48 5.11 -0.52 19.34
N LYS A 49 5.46 -0.85 20.59
CA LYS A 49 6.34 -0.01 21.44
C LYS A 49 7.81 -0.19 21.11
N SER A 50 8.24 -1.39 20.79
CA SER A 50 9.59 -1.72 20.35
C SER A 50 9.55 -2.57 19.08
N TRP A 51 10.53 -2.36 18.21
CA TRP A 51 10.58 -2.96 16.88
C TRP A 51 11.92 -3.65 16.63
N THR A 52 11.85 -4.87 16.11
CA THR A 52 13.01 -5.64 15.67
C THR A 52 12.92 -5.88 14.17
N HIS A 53 13.90 -5.39 13.41
CA HIS A 53 14.06 -5.75 12.00
C HIS A 53 14.51 -7.21 11.90
N THR A 54 13.81 -8.01 11.10
CA THR A 54 14.02 -9.47 11.03
C THR A 54 14.62 -9.93 9.70
N GLY A 55 14.65 -9.08 8.68
CA GLY A 55 15.19 -9.40 7.36
C GLY A 55 14.25 -9.01 6.23
N LEU A 56 14.49 -9.59 5.06
CA LEU A 56 13.63 -9.44 3.89
C LEU A 56 12.52 -10.49 3.94
N ALA A 57 11.28 -10.05 3.75
CA ALA A 57 10.13 -10.91 3.56
C ALA A 57 10.04 -11.44 2.13
N LEU A 58 10.31 -10.58 1.14
CA LEU A 58 10.27 -10.96 -0.28
C LEU A 58 11.40 -10.25 -1.03
N GLU A 59 12.16 -11.04 -1.78
CA GLU A 59 13.23 -10.59 -2.66
C GLU A 59 13.06 -11.28 -4.01
N ALA A 60 13.28 -10.52 -5.08
CA ALA A 60 13.18 -11.01 -6.44
C ALA A 60 14.30 -10.43 -7.31
N ASP A 61 14.28 -10.73 -8.61
CA ASP A 61 15.17 -10.18 -9.64
C ASP A 61 14.65 -8.85 -10.22
N HIS A 62 13.70 -8.21 -9.54
CA HIS A 62 13.06 -6.95 -9.93
C HIS A 62 12.72 -6.11 -8.68
N HIS A 63 12.41 -4.84 -8.89
CA HIS A 63 12.07 -3.91 -7.81
C HIS A 63 10.68 -4.25 -7.25
N LEU A 64 10.60 -4.33 -5.92
CA LEU A 64 9.36 -4.60 -5.19
C LEU A 64 9.08 -3.48 -4.19
N SER A 65 7.86 -2.96 -4.20
CA SER A 65 7.34 -1.97 -3.25
C SER A 65 5.89 -2.30 -2.86
N PHE A 66 5.20 -1.41 -2.12
CA PHE A 66 3.78 -1.54 -1.78
C PHE A 66 3.33 -2.96 -1.34
N PRO A 67 3.91 -3.55 -0.28
CA PRO A 67 3.63 -4.94 0.11
C PRO A 67 2.25 -5.11 0.76
N TYR A 68 1.16 -5.05 -0.02
CA TYR A 68 -0.19 -5.15 0.52
C TYR A 68 -0.46 -6.54 1.12
N VAL A 69 -0.26 -6.69 2.43
CA VAL A 69 -0.47 -7.94 3.18
C VAL A 69 -1.90 -8.01 3.74
N PHE A 70 -2.55 -9.16 3.65
CA PHE A 70 -3.90 -9.37 4.20
C PHE A 70 -4.18 -10.84 4.49
N THR A 71 -5.19 -11.10 5.33
CA THR A 71 -5.66 -12.46 5.64
C THR A 71 -6.91 -12.78 4.83
N ALA A 72 -6.96 -13.99 4.27
CA ALA A 72 -8.15 -14.54 3.62
C ALA A 72 -8.21 -16.06 3.83
N ALA A 73 -9.36 -16.59 4.23
CA ALA A 73 -9.55 -18.04 4.46
C ALA A 73 -8.45 -18.68 5.34
N ASP A 74 -8.10 -18.02 6.45
CA ASP A 74 -7.06 -18.43 7.42
C ASP A 74 -5.63 -18.53 6.84
N GLU A 75 -5.40 -18.01 5.63
CA GLU A 75 -4.08 -17.86 5.02
C GLU A 75 -3.70 -16.38 4.90
N ILE A 76 -2.39 -16.11 4.85
CA ILE A 76 -1.85 -14.76 4.71
C ILE A 76 -1.29 -14.59 3.31
N TYR A 77 -1.75 -13.52 2.65
CA TYR A 77 -1.44 -13.17 1.28
C TYR A 77 -0.71 -11.82 1.21
N MET A 78 0.01 -11.60 0.12
CA MET A 78 0.67 -10.34 -0.21
C MET A 78 0.48 -10.04 -1.70
N VAL A 79 0.19 -8.77 -2.03
CA VAL A 79 0.26 -8.25 -3.40
C VAL A 79 1.25 -7.09 -3.39
N PRO A 80 2.53 -7.30 -3.76
CA PRO A 80 3.49 -6.21 -3.92
C PRO A 80 3.26 -5.48 -5.25
N ASP A 81 3.68 -4.21 -5.32
CA ASP A 81 3.92 -3.56 -6.60
C ASP A 81 5.21 -4.10 -7.21
N ILE A 82 5.17 -4.43 -8.51
CA ILE A 82 6.26 -5.05 -9.24
C ILE A 82 6.72 -4.06 -10.30
N ALA A 83 7.90 -3.46 -10.10
CA ALA A 83 8.54 -2.62 -11.10
C ALA A 83 9.73 -3.37 -11.70
N ASN A 84 9.73 -3.58 -13.01
CA ASN A 84 10.90 -4.07 -13.71
C ASN A 84 11.55 -2.90 -14.47
N SER A 85 12.88 -2.77 -14.37
CA SER A 85 13.65 -1.68 -14.97
C SER A 85 13.58 -1.70 -16.50
N ASP A 86 13.34 -2.87 -17.09
CA ASP A 86 13.41 -3.09 -18.54
C ASP A 86 12.02 -3.25 -19.19
N ASP A 87 11.01 -3.62 -18.41
CA ASP A 87 9.60 -3.68 -18.83
C ASP A 87 8.69 -3.23 -17.68
N TYR A 88 8.23 -1.98 -17.71
CA TYR A 88 7.32 -1.43 -16.70
C TYR A 88 5.94 -2.10 -16.67
N ARG A 89 5.69 -3.15 -17.48
CA ARG A 89 4.43 -3.91 -17.54
C ARG A 89 4.62 -5.25 -16.83
N ALA A 90 4.49 -5.23 -15.51
CA ALA A 90 4.46 -6.44 -14.70
C ALA A 90 3.02 -6.76 -14.28
N PRO A 91 2.66 -8.04 -14.06
CA PRO A 91 1.34 -8.38 -13.55
C PRO A 91 1.18 -7.93 -12.09
N ALA A 92 -0.06 -7.67 -11.68
CA ALA A 92 -0.37 -7.67 -10.25
C ALA A 92 -0.40 -9.13 -9.79
N ARG A 93 0.60 -9.53 -8.99
CA ARG A 93 0.81 -10.92 -8.58
C ARG A 93 0.44 -11.12 -7.12
N LEU A 94 -0.38 -12.13 -6.87
CA LEU A 94 -0.73 -12.60 -5.54
C LEU A 94 0.30 -13.61 -5.06
N TYR A 95 0.83 -13.38 -3.86
CA TYR A 95 1.69 -14.30 -3.12
C TYR A 95 0.96 -14.83 -1.89
N ARG A 96 1.34 -16.01 -1.44
CA ARG A 96 0.92 -16.60 -0.16
C ARG A 96 2.15 -16.99 0.66
N THR A 97 2.07 -16.84 1.98
CA THR A 97 3.17 -17.28 2.84
C THR A 97 3.24 -18.80 2.98
N THR A 98 4.46 -19.36 2.90
CA THR A 98 4.74 -20.77 3.20
C THR A 98 5.39 -20.97 4.57
N SER A 99 5.95 -19.89 5.12
CA SER A 99 6.51 -19.82 6.47
C SER A 99 6.51 -18.36 6.87
N PHE A 100 5.43 -17.92 7.52
CA PHE A 100 5.27 -16.54 7.93
C PHE A 100 6.35 -16.14 8.95
N PRO A 101 6.92 -14.92 8.87
CA PRO A 101 6.64 -13.84 7.93
C PRO A 101 7.59 -13.76 6.72
N LEU A 102 8.55 -14.68 6.60
CA LEU A 102 9.73 -14.48 5.72
C LEU A 102 9.79 -15.37 4.48
N LYS A 103 8.83 -16.28 4.27
CA LYS A 103 8.77 -17.09 3.05
C LYS A 103 7.43 -16.97 2.37
N TRP A 104 7.48 -16.67 1.08
CA TRP A 104 6.32 -16.41 0.23
C TRP A 104 6.52 -17.12 -1.11
N GLU A 105 5.41 -17.57 -1.69
CA GLU A 105 5.38 -18.17 -3.02
C GLU A 105 4.30 -17.51 -3.87
N PRO A 106 4.52 -17.36 -5.19
CA PRO A 106 3.51 -16.83 -6.09
C PRO A 106 2.34 -17.82 -6.22
N VAL A 107 1.12 -17.31 -6.20
CA VAL A 107 -0.12 -18.09 -6.30
C VAL A 107 -0.80 -17.88 -7.64
N ALA A 108 -0.99 -16.62 -8.04
CA ALA A 108 -1.66 -16.25 -9.29
C ALA A 108 -1.25 -14.85 -9.74
N ASP A 109 -1.18 -14.64 -11.05
CA ASP A 109 -1.23 -13.30 -11.63
C ASP A 109 -2.70 -12.89 -11.71
N ILE A 110 -3.13 -12.03 -10.78
CA ILE A 110 -4.54 -11.66 -10.65
C ILE A 110 -4.92 -10.58 -11.68
N ILE A 111 -3.97 -9.76 -12.12
CA ILE A 111 -4.16 -8.80 -13.21
C ILE A 111 -3.00 -8.97 -14.19
N THR A 112 -3.33 -9.20 -15.46
CA THR A 112 -2.39 -9.24 -16.58
C THR A 112 -2.87 -8.31 -17.69
N GLY A 113 -1.95 -7.75 -18.46
CA GLY A 113 -2.30 -6.87 -19.56
C GLY A 113 -1.20 -5.90 -19.95
N PRO A 114 -1.49 -4.94 -20.85
CA PRO A 114 -0.50 -4.06 -21.42
C PRO A 114 -0.20 -2.81 -20.57
N ASP A 115 -0.98 -2.57 -19.52
CA ASP A 115 -0.88 -1.37 -18.69
C ASP A 115 0.21 -1.50 -17.64
N LYS A 116 0.59 -0.35 -17.06
CA LYS A 116 1.45 -0.29 -15.88
C LYS A 116 0.57 -0.27 -14.64
N TYR A 117 0.41 -1.42 -14.01
CA TYR A 117 -0.29 -1.55 -12.74
C TYR A 117 0.56 -1.03 -11.59
N GLN A 118 -0.05 -0.24 -10.70
CA GLN A 118 0.62 0.43 -9.59
C GLN A 118 -0.24 0.25 -8.33
N ASP A 119 0.40 -0.07 -7.21
CA ASP A 119 -0.19 -0.11 -5.87
C ASP A 119 -1.52 -0.86 -5.79
N THR A 120 -1.54 -2.11 -6.26
CA THR A 120 -2.79 -2.89 -6.33
C THR A 120 -3.29 -3.23 -4.93
N ILE A 121 -4.50 -2.77 -4.60
CA ILE A 121 -5.22 -3.13 -3.38
C ILE A 121 -6.29 -4.19 -3.68
N VAL A 122 -6.47 -5.14 -2.77
CA VAL A 122 -7.43 -6.25 -2.93
C VAL A 122 -8.34 -6.36 -1.70
N PHE A 123 -9.64 -6.53 -1.92
CA PHE A 123 -10.59 -6.72 -0.83
C PHE A 123 -11.82 -7.53 -1.28
N GLN A 124 -12.53 -8.08 -0.30
CA GLN A 124 -13.80 -8.77 -0.55
C GLN A 124 -14.96 -7.80 -0.32
N TRP A 125 -15.88 -7.74 -1.28
CA TRP A 125 -17.12 -6.97 -1.17
C TRP A 125 -18.28 -7.74 -1.78
N GLY A 126 -19.32 -7.97 -0.99
CA GLY A 126 -20.39 -8.90 -1.31
C GLY A 126 -19.87 -10.32 -1.52
N SER A 127 -20.18 -10.93 -2.66
CA SER A 127 -19.77 -12.30 -3.01
C SER A 127 -18.50 -12.37 -3.87
N ARG A 128 -17.78 -11.26 -4.02
CA ARG A 128 -16.66 -11.14 -4.97
C ARG A 128 -15.43 -10.55 -4.31
N TRP A 129 -14.30 -10.88 -4.91
CA TRP A 129 -13.04 -10.19 -4.72
C TRP A 129 -12.92 -9.07 -5.73
N TRP A 130 -12.38 -7.95 -5.28
CA TRP A 130 -12.17 -6.72 -6.04
C TRP A 130 -10.72 -6.30 -5.92
N ALA A 131 -10.18 -5.82 -7.02
CA ALA A 131 -8.86 -5.20 -7.07
C ALA A 131 -9.00 -3.81 -7.66
N ILE A 132 -8.37 -2.82 -7.04
CA ILE A 132 -8.24 -1.46 -7.56
C ILE A 132 -6.75 -1.19 -7.70
N THR A 133 -6.34 -0.72 -8.88
CA THR A 133 -4.95 -0.42 -9.17
C THR A 133 -4.84 0.90 -9.92
N GLY A 134 -3.76 1.64 -9.63
CA GLY A 134 -3.38 2.78 -10.47
C GLY A 134 -2.94 2.29 -11.84
N THR A 135 -3.42 2.96 -12.89
CA THR A 135 -2.95 2.80 -14.27
C THR A 135 -2.47 4.15 -14.80
N GLY A 136 -1.99 4.18 -16.04
CA GLY A 136 -1.50 5.42 -16.64
C GLY A 136 -0.29 6.01 -15.90
N SER A 137 -0.30 7.33 -15.70
CA SER A 137 0.81 8.09 -15.14
C SER A 137 0.52 8.62 -13.73
N ASN A 138 -0.14 7.79 -12.90
CA ASN A 138 -0.66 8.11 -11.55
C ASN A 138 -1.93 8.98 -11.57
N ASP A 139 -2.73 8.88 -12.62
CA ASP A 139 -3.92 9.70 -12.87
C ASP A 139 -5.14 8.88 -13.32
N GLU A 140 -5.01 7.56 -13.40
CA GLU A 140 -6.07 6.64 -13.79
C GLU A 140 -6.24 5.51 -12.78
N LEU A 141 -7.47 5.03 -12.62
CA LEU A 141 -7.76 3.82 -11.84
C LEU A 141 -8.41 2.77 -12.73
N SER A 142 -7.99 1.53 -12.55
CA SER A 142 -8.65 0.35 -13.13
C SER A 142 -9.11 -0.59 -12.04
N VAL A 143 -10.25 -1.24 -12.28
CA VAL A 143 -10.93 -2.15 -11.36
C VAL A 143 -11.04 -3.53 -11.99
N TYR A 144 -10.79 -4.56 -11.20
CA TYR A 144 -10.90 -5.95 -11.62
C TYR A 144 -11.67 -6.74 -10.56
N TYR A 145 -12.32 -7.82 -10.96
CA TYR A 145 -13.06 -8.67 -10.03
C TYR A 145 -12.96 -10.15 -10.33
N SER A 146 -13.09 -10.95 -9.28
CA SER A 146 -13.14 -12.41 -9.36
C SER A 146 -14.08 -12.99 -8.33
N LYS A 147 -14.56 -14.22 -8.56
CA LYS A 147 -15.27 -15.01 -7.54
C LYS A 147 -14.31 -15.68 -6.56
N THR A 148 -13.05 -15.84 -6.94
CA THR A 148 -12.05 -16.61 -6.20
C THR A 148 -10.75 -15.82 -6.17
N LEU A 149 -10.24 -15.54 -4.97
CA LEU A 149 -9.01 -14.77 -4.74
C LEU A 149 -7.83 -15.30 -5.56
N THR A 150 -7.66 -16.62 -5.57
CA THR A 150 -6.53 -17.30 -6.21
C THR A 150 -6.77 -17.63 -7.68
N ALA A 151 -7.86 -17.14 -8.30
CA ALA A 151 -8.04 -17.29 -9.73
C ALA A 151 -7.04 -16.36 -10.46
N PRO A 152 -6.37 -16.83 -11.52
CA PRO A 152 -5.61 -15.94 -12.39
C PRO A 152 -6.55 -15.08 -13.24
N ASP A 153 -6.00 -14.02 -13.82
CA ASP A 153 -6.64 -13.18 -14.86
C ASP A 153 -8.06 -12.73 -14.48
N TRP A 154 -8.16 -11.91 -13.43
CA TRP A 154 -9.44 -11.38 -12.97
C TRP A 154 -10.13 -10.59 -14.07
N THR A 155 -11.47 -10.62 -14.03
CA THR A 155 -12.27 -9.95 -15.05
C THR A 155 -12.11 -8.43 -14.91
N PRO A 156 -11.69 -7.70 -15.97
CA PRO A 156 -11.65 -6.26 -15.94
C PRO A 156 -13.07 -5.69 -15.83
N HIS A 157 -13.21 -4.60 -15.09
CA HIS A 157 -14.43 -3.81 -15.12
C HIS A 157 -14.65 -3.28 -16.56
N PRO A 158 -15.88 -3.34 -17.11
CA PRO A 158 -16.14 -2.96 -18.51
C PRO A 158 -15.84 -1.48 -18.80
N GLU A 159 -15.80 -0.64 -17.77
CA GLU A 159 -15.48 0.79 -17.87
C GLU A 159 -14.00 1.09 -17.59
N ASN A 160 -13.10 0.09 -17.52
CA ASN A 160 -11.68 0.37 -17.31
C ASN A 160 -11.07 1.23 -18.44
N PRO A 161 -10.23 2.22 -18.12
CA PRO A 161 -10.01 2.77 -16.77
C PRO A 161 -11.27 3.50 -16.24
N VAL A 162 -11.72 3.12 -15.03
CA VAL A 162 -12.97 3.65 -14.43
C VAL A 162 -12.85 5.10 -14.00
N VAL A 163 -11.61 5.58 -13.85
CA VAL A 163 -11.26 6.97 -13.57
C VAL A 163 -10.12 7.34 -14.49
N THR A 164 -10.20 8.52 -15.13
CA THR A 164 -9.14 9.11 -15.94
C THR A 164 -8.86 10.56 -15.54
N ASP A 165 -7.67 11.06 -15.89
CA ASP A 165 -7.26 12.46 -15.71
C ASP A 165 -7.42 12.99 -14.27
N ARG A 166 -7.21 12.13 -13.27
CA ARG A 166 -7.34 12.48 -11.84
C ARG A 166 -6.02 12.30 -11.07
N PRO A 167 -5.02 13.17 -11.31
CA PRO A 167 -3.73 13.08 -10.61
C PRO A 167 -3.85 13.28 -9.10
N SER A 168 -4.96 13.86 -8.60
CA SER A 168 -5.20 14.03 -7.17
C SER A 168 -5.62 12.75 -6.44
N ALA A 169 -5.98 11.70 -7.16
CA ALA A 169 -6.44 10.42 -6.60
C ALA A 169 -6.42 9.29 -7.65
N GLY A 170 -5.28 9.12 -8.33
CA GLY A 170 -5.08 8.17 -9.43
C GLY A 170 -4.21 6.96 -9.08
N ARG A 171 -3.81 6.80 -7.81
CA ARG A 171 -2.96 5.69 -7.36
C ARG A 171 -3.33 5.32 -5.93
N PRO A 172 -3.61 4.04 -5.62
CA PRO A 172 -3.91 3.64 -4.24
C PRO A 172 -2.78 3.97 -3.26
N ALA A 173 -3.14 4.18 -1.99
CA ALA A 173 -2.26 4.72 -0.96
C ALA A 173 -2.34 3.95 0.37
N GLY A 174 -2.59 2.64 0.28
CA GLY A 174 -2.70 1.74 1.43
C GLY A 174 -4.05 1.05 1.53
N ARG A 175 -4.34 0.45 2.70
CA ARG A 175 -5.47 -0.47 2.88
C ARG A 175 -6.82 0.25 2.92
N PRO A 176 -7.83 -0.19 2.14
CA PRO A 176 -9.19 0.31 2.27
C PRO A 176 -9.81 0.01 3.64
N LEU A 177 -10.62 0.94 4.16
CA LEU A 177 -11.47 0.69 5.31
C LEU A 177 -12.82 0.16 4.87
N MET A 178 -13.12 -1.05 5.33
CA MET A 178 -14.37 -1.74 5.05
C MET A 178 -15.26 -1.70 6.29
N ARG A 179 -16.50 -1.23 6.12
CA ARG A 179 -17.61 -1.38 7.08
C ARG A 179 -18.74 -2.15 6.42
N GLU A 180 -19.80 -2.47 7.17
CA GLU A 180 -20.93 -3.25 6.66
C GLU A 180 -21.55 -2.66 5.39
N ASP A 181 -21.55 -1.33 5.26
CA ASP A 181 -22.26 -0.58 4.22
C ASP A 181 -21.37 0.41 3.44
N SER A 182 -20.09 0.51 3.76
CA SER A 182 -19.21 1.54 3.20
C SER A 182 -17.78 1.06 2.98
N ILE A 183 -17.20 1.58 1.89
CA ILE A 183 -15.80 1.36 1.51
C ILE A 183 -15.14 2.72 1.42
N VAL A 184 -14.08 2.93 2.20
CA VAL A 184 -13.22 4.10 2.09
C VAL A 184 -11.87 3.64 1.55
N ALA A 185 -11.49 4.14 0.37
CA ALA A 185 -10.18 3.92 -0.22
C ALA A 185 -9.30 5.17 -0.05
N PHE A 186 -8.00 4.94 0.00
CA PHE A 186 -7.00 6.00 0.09
C PHE A 186 -6.25 6.10 -1.23
N PHE A 187 -6.02 7.31 -1.71
CA PHE A 187 -5.31 7.57 -2.95
C PHE A 187 -4.27 8.66 -2.79
N GLN A 188 -3.17 8.53 -3.54
CA GLN A 188 -2.10 9.52 -3.60
C GLN A 188 -2.57 10.74 -4.41
N ASP A 189 -2.28 11.94 -3.90
CA ASP A 189 -2.34 13.18 -4.65
C ASP A 189 -0.98 13.42 -5.28
N CYS A 190 -0.91 13.23 -6.59
CA CYS A 190 0.25 13.43 -7.43
C CYS A 190 0.14 14.71 -8.28
N THR A 191 -0.76 15.64 -7.95
CA THR A 191 -1.03 16.85 -8.75
C THR A 191 0.20 17.76 -8.85
N ALA A 192 0.92 17.94 -7.74
CA ALA A 192 2.12 18.77 -7.69
C ALA A 192 3.37 17.96 -8.04
N GLU A 193 3.53 16.82 -7.38
CA GLU A 193 4.62 15.86 -7.56
C GLU A 193 4.19 14.50 -7.01
N TYR A 194 4.95 13.45 -7.34
CA TYR A 194 4.67 12.10 -6.85
C TYR A 194 4.60 12.06 -5.32
N GLY A 195 3.49 11.50 -4.81
CA GLY A 195 3.25 11.29 -3.39
C GLY A 195 3.12 12.57 -2.57
N ASP A 196 2.69 13.70 -3.15
CA ASP A 196 2.61 14.98 -2.42
C ASP A 196 1.74 14.84 -1.15
N LYS A 197 0.56 14.21 -1.30
CA LYS A 197 -0.43 14.05 -0.23
C LYS A 197 -1.19 12.75 -0.36
N LEU A 198 -2.01 12.45 0.63
CA LEU A 198 -2.97 11.34 0.62
C LEU A 198 -4.39 11.88 0.77
N ARG A 199 -5.34 11.36 0.00
CA ARG A 199 -6.77 11.69 0.05
C ARG A 199 -7.63 10.47 0.35
N ALA A 200 -8.77 10.71 0.98
CA ALA A 200 -9.77 9.68 1.30
C ALA A 200 -10.99 9.81 0.38
N TYR A 201 -11.40 8.68 -0.21
CA TYR A 201 -12.53 8.58 -1.11
C TYR A 201 -13.48 7.50 -0.62
N GLU A 202 -14.78 7.80 -0.65
CA GLU A 202 -15.83 6.82 -0.46
C GLU A 202 -16.15 6.20 -1.84
N ILE A 203 -16.08 4.88 -1.96
CA ILE A 203 -16.59 4.17 -3.14
C ILE A 203 -18.10 4.01 -2.96
N THR A 204 -18.87 4.81 -3.68
CA THR A 204 -20.33 4.92 -3.53
C THR A 204 -21.09 3.88 -4.35
N SER A 205 -20.48 3.34 -5.40
CA SER A 205 -21.02 2.23 -6.19
C SER A 205 -19.89 1.31 -6.62
N LEU A 206 -20.08 0.00 -6.43
CA LEU A 206 -19.13 -1.02 -6.84
C LEU A 206 -19.87 -2.31 -7.19
N ASP A 207 -20.10 -2.52 -8.48
CA ASP A 207 -20.59 -3.77 -9.04
C ASP A 207 -19.88 -4.10 -10.37
N THR A 208 -20.34 -5.14 -11.07
CA THR A 208 -19.64 -5.63 -12.28
C THR A 208 -19.86 -4.76 -13.52
N LEU A 209 -20.66 -3.69 -13.39
CA LEU A 209 -21.06 -2.77 -14.45
C LEU A 209 -20.88 -1.30 -14.05
N THR A 210 -20.74 -0.98 -12.76
CA THR A 210 -20.63 0.39 -12.27
C THR A 210 -19.55 0.53 -11.20
N TYR A 211 -18.71 1.56 -11.37
CA TYR A 211 -17.81 2.07 -10.35
C TYR A 211 -18.04 3.57 -10.18
N GLU A 212 -18.29 4.01 -8.94
CA GLU A 212 -18.35 5.43 -8.60
C GLU A 212 -17.66 5.66 -7.27
N ASP A 213 -16.88 6.73 -7.18
CA ASP A 213 -16.30 7.22 -5.94
C ASP A 213 -16.47 8.73 -5.79
N ARG A 214 -16.29 9.23 -4.58
CA ARG A 214 -16.27 10.67 -4.29
C ARG A 214 -15.30 10.98 -3.14
N PRO A 215 -14.67 12.16 -3.13
CA PRO A 215 -13.86 12.57 -1.99
C PRO A 215 -14.73 12.66 -0.74
N MET A 216 -14.20 12.21 0.40
CA MET A 216 -14.93 12.30 1.67
C MET A 216 -15.06 13.75 2.18
N TYR A 217 -14.11 14.60 1.84
CA TYR A 217 -14.09 16.04 2.16
C TYR A 217 -13.08 16.76 1.27
N ASP A 218 -13.13 18.10 1.30
CA ASP A 218 -12.18 18.94 0.58
C ASP A 218 -10.81 18.94 1.29
N GLY A 219 -9.78 18.43 0.62
CA GLY A 219 -8.39 18.51 1.08
C GLY A 219 -7.70 17.15 1.21
N ALA A 220 -6.56 17.15 1.89
CA ALA A 220 -5.77 15.96 2.16
C ALA A 220 -6.17 15.32 3.51
N LEU A 221 -6.11 13.99 3.57
CA LEU A 221 -6.11 13.24 4.82
C LEU A 221 -4.75 13.33 5.50
N LEU A 222 -3.67 13.11 4.74
CA LEU A 222 -2.30 13.30 5.20
C LEU A 222 -1.57 14.20 4.22
N GLU A 223 -0.80 15.14 4.76
CA GLU A 223 0.13 15.99 4.02
C GLU A 223 1.31 16.33 4.93
N GLY A 224 2.39 16.86 4.36
CA GLY A 224 3.57 17.27 5.11
C GLY A 224 3.23 18.13 6.32
N SER A 225 3.76 17.75 7.47
CA SER A 225 3.60 18.51 8.71
C SER A 225 4.23 19.91 8.59
N SER A 226 3.68 20.87 9.34
CA SER A 226 4.31 22.19 9.44
C SER A 226 5.59 22.11 10.30
N GLY A 227 6.68 22.73 9.82
CA GLY A 227 7.95 22.80 10.54
C GLY A 227 9.05 21.89 10.01
N LEU A 228 9.95 21.46 10.90
CA LEU A 228 11.06 20.57 10.58
C LEU A 228 10.80 19.21 11.23
N GLY A 229 10.55 18.19 10.42
CA GLY A 229 10.21 16.85 10.88
C GLY A 229 10.48 15.81 9.80
N TRP A 230 10.50 14.54 10.20
CA TRP A 230 10.71 13.42 9.27
C TRP A 230 9.60 13.27 8.23
N ASN A 231 8.42 13.84 8.51
CA ASN A 231 7.23 13.88 7.66
C ASN A 231 6.82 15.33 7.31
N SER A 232 7.77 16.27 7.22
CA SER A 232 7.44 17.68 6.95
C SER A 232 7.36 18.04 5.46
N GLY A 233 7.67 17.10 4.56
CA GLY A 233 7.57 17.26 3.12
C GLY A 233 6.28 16.66 2.58
N ARG A 234 6.33 15.36 2.32
CA ARG A 234 5.28 14.56 1.68
C ARG A 234 4.84 13.42 2.58
N MET A 235 3.62 12.94 2.38
CA MET A 235 3.06 11.76 3.06
C MET A 235 2.09 11.08 2.08
N HIS A 236 2.36 9.84 1.68
CA HIS A 236 1.63 9.20 0.58
C HIS A 236 1.11 7.80 0.86
N HIS A 237 1.37 7.25 2.04
CA HIS A 237 0.86 5.95 2.43
C HIS A 237 0.17 5.96 3.80
N LEU A 238 -0.90 5.18 3.94
CA LEU A 238 -1.57 4.89 5.20
C LEU A 238 -2.09 3.44 5.24
N ASP A 239 -1.62 2.66 6.21
CA ASP A 239 -2.33 1.46 6.67
C ASP A 239 -2.92 1.71 8.06
N ILE A 240 -4.20 1.41 8.24
CA ILE A 240 -4.91 1.56 9.51
C ILE A 240 -5.85 0.37 9.74
N GLN A 241 -5.75 -0.23 10.92
CA GLN A 241 -6.48 -1.44 11.28
C GLN A 241 -7.05 -1.33 12.69
N SER A 242 -8.28 -1.82 12.88
CA SER A 242 -8.91 -1.96 14.19
C SER A 242 -8.90 -3.43 14.60
N VAL A 243 -8.09 -3.78 15.60
CA VAL A 243 -7.91 -5.15 16.08
C VAL A 243 -8.05 -5.17 17.59
N ASN A 244 -8.93 -6.03 18.12
CA ASN A 244 -9.18 -6.19 19.56
C ASN A 244 -9.46 -4.88 20.33
N GLY A 245 -10.18 -3.94 19.71
CA GLY A 245 -10.51 -2.64 20.32
C GLY A 245 -9.34 -1.66 20.34
N LYS A 246 -8.30 -1.89 19.55
CA LYS A 246 -7.18 -0.98 19.33
C LYS A 246 -7.06 -0.62 17.86
N ILE A 247 -6.68 0.61 17.62
CA ILE A 247 -6.34 1.12 16.30
C ILE A 247 -4.82 1.09 16.18
N HIS A 248 -4.33 0.36 15.18
CA HIS A 248 -2.94 0.38 14.76
C HIS A 248 -2.85 1.14 13.45
N CYS A 249 -1.90 2.07 13.34
CA CYS A 249 -1.66 2.80 12.10
C CYS A 249 -0.19 2.82 11.74
N ALA A 250 0.11 2.76 10.45
CA ALA A 250 1.43 3.04 9.92
C ALA A 250 1.30 3.95 8.70
N TYR A 251 2.23 4.88 8.57
CA TYR A 251 2.25 5.87 7.52
C TYR A 251 3.69 6.25 7.23
N ASP A 252 3.96 6.76 6.03
CA ASP A 252 5.27 7.26 5.66
C ASP A 252 5.29 8.77 5.44
N GLY A 253 6.49 9.30 5.31
CA GLY A 253 6.73 10.67 4.93
C GLY A 253 8.20 10.99 4.74
N ASP A 254 8.48 12.16 4.16
CA ASP A 254 9.84 12.66 3.94
C ASP A 254 10.08 14.07 4.52
N VAL A 255 11.33 14.53 4.45
CA VAL A 255 11.77 15.84 4.94
C VAL A 255 11.67 16.89 3.82
N GLY A 256 10.86 17.92 4.04
CA GLY A 256 10.55 18.95 3.03
C GLY A 256 11.55 20.11 2.87
N VAL A 257 12.70 20.11 3.56
CA VAL A 257 13.63 21.25 3.57
C VAL A 257 14.42 21.34 2.27
N GLY A 258 14.07 22.32 1.42
CA GLY A 258 14.81 22.58 0.17
C GLY A 258 14.64 21.45 -0.85
N ARG A 259 13.39 21.04 -1.10
CA ARG A 259 12.92 20.02 -2.06
C ARG A 259 14.01 19.62 -3.07
N ASN A 260 14.51 18.38 -2.93
CA ASN A 260 15.56 17.74 -3.75
C ASN A 260 17.01 18.26 -3.66
N GLN A 261 17.32 19.37 -3.00
CA GLN A 261 18.71 19.89 -2.98
C GLN A 261 19.56 19.47 -1.77
N ILE A 262 18.96 19.02 -0.66
CA ILE A 262 19.69 18.72 0.58
C ILE A 262 19.62 17.23 0.97
N SER A 263 18.46 16.58 0.85
CA SER A 263 18.24 15.20 1.33
C SER A 263 17.91 14.16 0.26
N GLY A 264 17.45 14.56 -0.93
CA GLY A 264 16.71 13.64 -1.81
C GLY A 264 15.37 13.20 -1.19
N SER A 265 14.70 12.20 -1.79
CA SER A 265 13.49 11.57 -1.25
C SER A 265 13.87 10.58 -0.15
N MET A 266 14.04 11.05 1.09
CA MET A 266 14.29 10.18 2.25
C MET A 266 12.97 9.87 2.94
N TRP A 267 12.28 8.83 2.49
CA TRP A 267 11.09 8.32 3.15
C TRP A 267 11.44 7.62 4.47
N ALA A 268 10.58 7.80 5.46
CA ALA A 268 10.63 7.13 6.75
C ALA A 268 9.22 6.69 7.16
N ILE A 269 9.14 5.71 8.06
CA ILE A 269 7.87 5.14 8.54
C ILE A 269 7.62 5.59 9.98
N GLY A 270 6.40 6.07 10.23
CA GLY A 270 5.83 6.25 11.56
C GLY A 270 4.80 5.16 11.85
N VAL A 271 4.75 4.69 13.10
CA VAL A 271 3.76 3.72 13.56
C VAL A 271 3.13 4.20 14.86
N GLY A 272 1.82 4.05 14.97
CA GLY A 272 1.03 4.43 16.14
C GLY A 272 0.09 3.32 16.58
N THR A 273 -0.23 3.29 17.87
CA THR A 273 -1.27 2.42 18.43
C THR A 273 -2.05 3.18 19.50
N THR A 274 -3.38 3.13 19.42
CA THR A 274 -4.29 3.81 20.36
C THR A 274 -5.54 2.96 20.62
N ASP A 275 -6.21 3.18 21.75
CA ASP A 275 -7.46 2.48 22.06
C ASP A 275 -8.62 3.03 21.20
N SER A 276 -9.50 2.15 20.71
CA SER A 276 -10.61 2.54 19.82
C SER A 276 -11.69 3.38 20.51
N THR A 277 -11.72 3.35 21.84
CA THR A 277 -12.53 4.26 22.66
C THR A 277 -11.76 5.56 22.83
N GLY A 278 -11.97 6.51 21.92
CA GLY A 278 -11.34 7.82 21.96
C GLY A 278 -11.42 8.46 23.35
N ASN A 279 -10.30 8.43 24.07
CA ASN A 279 -9.90 9.30 25.16
C ASN A 279 -8.45 8.93 25.51
N GLY A 280 -7.50 9.53 24.80
CA GLY A 280 -6.08 9.23 24.97
C GLY A 280 -5.20 10.39 24.52
N GLN A 281 -5.27 11.48 25.29
CA GLN A 281 -4.39 12.66 25.37
C GLN A 281 -4.19 13.54 24.13
#